data_AF-A0A8H6J9U6-F1
#
_entry.id   AF-A0A8H6J9U6-F1
#
_cell.length_a   1.000
_cell.length_b   1.000
_cell.length_c   1.000
_cell.angle_alpha   90.00
_cell.angle_beta   90.00
_cell.angle_gamma   90.00
#
_symmetry.space_group_name_H-M   'P 1'
#
loop_
_entity.id
_entity.type
_entity.pdbx_description
1 polymer ?
#
loop_
_entity_poly.entity_id
_entity_poly.type
_entity_poly.pdbx_seq_one_letter_code
_entity_poly.pdbx_strand_id
1 'polypeptide(L)'
;MLASIKQHVGGIVYINPLLSFCAALGIKTNPLGFAEPHLYTGLLAAVLWWSRLFFLEGFFIGEPVDLGTVSPEMALRFREDVAAWIYTGTLTPTSTIIGWMAYAKGIRKTTAGR
;
A
#
# COMPACT_ATOMS: atom_id res chain seq x y z
N MET A 1 -2.32 12.93 -1.68
CA MET A 1 -2.25 11.46 -1.80
C MET A 1 -0.81 10.95 -1.76
N LEU A 2 0.09 11.47 -2.60
CA LEU A 2 1.52 11.10 -2.62
C LEU A 2 2.19 11.21 -1.24
N ALA A 3 1.96 12.30 -0.51
CA ALA A 3 2.48 12.50 0.84
C ALA A 3 2.05 11.39 1.83
N SER A 4 0.83 10.88 1.69
CA SER A 4 0.31 9.80 2.54
C SER A 4 0.96 8.46 2.25
N ILE A 5 1.39 8.23 1.00
CA ILE A 5 2.12 7.02 0.56
C ILE A 5 3.56 7.06 1.08
N LYS A 6 4.21 8.22 0.98
CA LYS A 6 5.62 8.45 1.41
C LYS A 6 5.76 8.78 2.90
N GLN A 7 4.74 8.54 3.73
CA GLN A 7 4.84 8.79 5.17
C GLN A 7 5.31 7.53 5.88
N HIS A 8 6.20 7.64 6.87
CA HIS A 8 6.49 6.51 7.76
C HIS A 8 5.44 6.34 8.86
N VAL A 9 5.22 5.10 9.29
CA VAL A 9 4.31 4.77 10.39
C VAL A 9 5.07 4.91 11.71
N GLY A 10 4.89 6.04 12.40
CA GLY A 10 5.50 6.30 13.70
C GLY A 10 4.75 5.63 14.84
N GLY A 11 4.86 4.29 14.98
CA GLY A 11 4.35 3.49 16.12
C GLY A 11 2.83 3.47 16.36
N ILE A 12 2.11 4.52 15.97
CA ILE A 12 0.67 4.71 16.11
C ILE A 12 0.08 4.59 14.70
N VAL A 13 -0.39 3.39 14.38
CA VAL A 13 -0.79 2.92 13.04
C VAL A 13 -1.92 3.76 12.40
N TYR A 14 -2.63 4.57 13.18
CA TYR A 14 -3.83 5.32 12.74
C TYR A 14 -3.65 6.83 12.56
N ILE A 15 -2.44 7.37 12.69
CA ILE A 15 -2.18 8.78 12.32
C ILE A 15 -2.08 8.93 10.80
N ASN A 16 -1.72 7.86 10.09
CA ASN A 16 -1.60 7.92 8.63
C ASN A 16 -2.99 7.90 7.97
N PRO A 17 -3.34 8.91 7.15
CA PRO A 17 -4.68 9.03 6.57
C PRO A 17 -5.01 7.89 5.59
N LEU A 18 -4.02 7.33 4.89
CA LEU A 18 -4.23 6.19 3.99
C LEU A 18 -4.56 4.93 4.78
N LEU A 19 -3.89 4.68 5.90
CA LEU A 19 -4.20 3.55 6.79
C LEU A 19 -5.56 3.72 7.47
N SER A 20 -5.90 4.93 7.91
CA SER A 20 -7.21 5.23 8.48
C SER A 20 -8.35 5.02 7.47
N PHE A 21 -8.14 5.41 6.21
CA PHE A 21 -9.07 5.11 5.12
C PHE A 21 -9.21 3.59 4.92
N CYS A 22 -8.11 2.85 4.83
CA CYS A 22 -8.14 1.41 4.67
C CYS A 22 -8.82 0.67 5.83
N ALA A 23 -8.65 1.16 7.07
CA ALA A 23 -9.34 0.61 8.23
C ALA A 23 -10.86 0.85 8.15
N ALA A 24 -11.29 2.01 7.66
CA ALA A 24 -12.71 2.34 7.47
C ALA A 24 -13.40 1.44 6.43
N LEU A 25 -12.67 0.95 5.41
CA LEU A 25 -13.20 -0.02 4.44
C LEU A 25 -13.60 -1.35 5.09
N GLY A 26 -13.05 -1.66 6.25
CA GLY A 26 -13.38 -2.84 7.03
C GLY A 26 -14.60 -2.68 7.94
N ILE A 27 -15.25 -1.51 8.02
CA ILE A 27 -16.38 -1.33 8.94
C ILE A 27 -17.59 -2.14 8.47
N LYS A 28 -18.08 -3.04 9.33
CA LYS A 28 -19.35 -3.76 9.15
C LYS A 28 -20.44 -3.01 9.89
N THR A 29 -21.62 -2.93 9.29
CA THR A 29 -22.78 -2.22 9.86
C THR A 29 -23.68 -3.10 10.71
N ASN A 30 -23.64 -4.43 10.55
CA ASN A 30 -24.47 -5.35 11.34
C ASN A 30 -23.82 -6.74 11.54
N PRO A 31 -23.44 -7.12 12.79
CA PRO A 31 -23.30 -6.24 13.95
C PRO A 31 -22.23 -5.16 13.68
N LEU A 32 -22.36 -4.00 14.33
CA LEU A 32 -21.38 -2.92 14.20
C LEU A 32 -20.01 -3.40 14.69
N GLY A 33 -18.99 -3.31 13.83
CA GLY A 33 -17.65 -3.73 14.20
C GLY A 33 -16.68 -3.70 13.02
N PHE A 34 -15.48 -4.22 13.23
CA PHE A 34 -14.47 -4.34 12.19
C PHE A 34 -14.49 -5.72 11.57
N ALA A 35 -14.55 -5.76 10.24
CA ALA A 35 -14.22 -6.93 9.46
C ALA A 35 -12.74 -7.27 9.67
N GLU A 36 -12.45 -8.56 9.74
CA GLU A 36 -11.07 -8.99 9.60
C GLU A 36 -10.54 -8.62 8.21
N PRO A 37 -9.27 -8.20 8.08
CA PRO A 37 -8.64 -7.81 6.81
C PRO A 37 -8.89 -8.77 5.65
N HIS A 38 -9.00 -10.07 5.95
CA HIS A 38 -9.20 -11.11 4.94
C HIS A 38 -10.54 -11.02 4.17
N LEU A 39 -11.54 -10.38 4.78
CA LEU A 39 -12.87 -10.21 4.21
C LEU A 39 -12.96 -9.04 3.22
N TYR A 40 -12.02 -8.10 3.25
CA TYR A 40 -11.98 -6.95 2.34
C TYR A 40 -10.63 -6.78 1.63
N THR A 41 -9.87 -7.88 1.51
CA THR A 41 -8.61 -7.95 0.77
C THR A 41 -8.69 -7.42 -0.66
N GLY A 42 -9.82 -7.60 -1.35
CA GLY A 42 -10.03 -7.03 -2.69
C GLY A 42 -10.00 -5.50 -2.69
N LEU A 43 -10.60 -4.86 -1.68
CA LEU A 43 -10.57 -3.41 -1.53
C LEU A 43 -9.17 -2.92 -1.16
N LEU A 44 -8.47 -3.62 -0.26
CA LEU A 44 -7.06 -3.33 0.06
C LEU A 44 -6.15 -3.44 -1.17
N ALA A 45 -6.36 -4.47 -2.01
CA ALA A 45 -5.61 -4.64 -3.26
C ALA A 45 -5.89 -3.50 -4.25
N ALA A 46 -7.13 -3.02 -4.34
CA ALA A 46 -7.47 -1.86 -5.16
C ALA A 46 -6.77 -0.59 -4.68
N VAL A 47 -6.78 -0.31 -3.37
CA VAL A 47 -6.06 0.84 -2.80
C VAL A 47 -4.56 0.73 -3.05
N LEU A 48 -3.99 -0.47 -2.88
CA LEU A 48 -2.58 -0.72 -3.16
C LEU A 48 -2.23 -0.47 -4.62
N TRP A 49 -3.09 -0.88 -5.55
CA TRP A 49 -2.90 -0.61 -6.98
C TRP A 49 -2.91 0.89 -7.29
N TRP A 50 -3.89 1.63 -6.76
CA TRP A 50 -3.93 3.09 -6.88
C TRP A 50 -2.69 3.76 -6.28
N SER A 51 -2.23 3.31 -5.11
CA SER A 51 -1.03 3.87 -4.49
C SER A 51 0.21 3.74 -5.40
N ARG A 52 0.34 2.62 -6.13
CA ARG A 52 1.43 2.42 -7.10
C ARG A 52 1.30 3.36 -8.29
N LEU A 53 0.09 3.58 -8.79
CA LEU A 53 -0.16 4.52 -9.89
C LEU A 53 0.24 5.95 -9.48
N PHE A 54 -0.21 6.42 -8.32
CA PHE A 54 0.15 7.76 -7.83
C PHE A 54 1.64 7.89 -7.50
N PHE A 55 2.29 6.80 -7.10
CA PHE A 55 3.73 6.79 -6.90
C PHE A 55 4.47 6.96 -8.22
N LEU A 56 4.06 6.25 -9.28
CA LEU A 56 4.62 6.39 -10.62
C LEU A 56 4.42 7.82 -11.13
N GLU A 57 3.20 8.34 -11.06
CA GLU A 57 2.88 9.71 -11.45
C GLU A 57 3.74 10.72 -10.68
N GLY A 58 3.84 10.57 -9.36
CA GLY A 58 4.65 11.45 -8.51
C GLY A 58 6.15 11.33 -8.71
N PHE A 59 6.66 10.18 -9.16
CA PHE A 59 8.07 9.99 -9.47
C PHE A 59 8.48 10.68 -10.77
N PHE A 60 7.61 10.63 -11.79
CA PHE A 60 7.87 11.22 -13.10
C PHE A 60 7.37 12.66 -13.23
N ILE A 61 6.80 13.24 -12.18
CA ILE A 61 6.33 14.62 -12.22
C ILE A 61 7.51 15.57 -12.44
N GLY A 62 7.46 16.34 -13.52
CA GLY A 62 8.54 17.27 -13.91
C GLY A 62 9.73 16.62 -14.62
N GLU A 63 9.70 15.30 -14.86
CA GLU A 63 10.68 14.65 -15.74
C GLU A 63 10.32 14.87 -17.21
N PRO A 64 11.30 15.02 -18.11
CA PRO A 64 11.04 15.20 -19.53
C PRO A 64 10.32 13.97 -20.09
N VAL A 65 9.26 14.21 -20.86
CA VAL A 65 8.40 13.18 -21.47
C VAL A 65 9.08 12.49 -22.66
N ASP A 66 10.38 12.71 -22.89
CA ASP A 66 11.09 12.05 -23.98
C ASP A 66 11.26 10.56 -23.66
N LEU A 67 10.30 9.77 -24.15
CA LEU A 67 10.11 8.33 -23.94
C LEU A 67 11.27 7.47 -24.51
N GLY A 68 12.25 8.09 -25.18
CA GLY A 68 13.34 7.38 -25.85
C GLY A 68 14.38 6.76 -24.93
N THR A 69 14.64 7.36 -23.77
CA THR A 69 15.72 6.90 -22.87
C THR A 69 15.44 7.21 -21.40
N VAL A 70 15.18 6.18 -20.60
CA VAL A 70 15.31 6.26 -19.14
C VAL A 70 16.80 6.25 -18.82
N SER A 71 17.33 7.31 -18.19
CA SER A 71 18.74 7.33 -17.81
C SER A 71 19.04 6.27 -16.74
N PRO A 72 20.26 5.70 -16.69
CA PRO A 72 20.66 4.78 -15.63
C PRO A 72 20.47 5.37 -14.22
N GLU A 73 20.70 6.66 -14.05
CA GLU A 73 20.52 7.39 -12.79
C GLU A 73 19.04 7.47 -12.39
N MET A 74 18.16 7.74 -13.35
CA MET A 74 16.71 7.74 -13.12
C MET A 74 16.21 6.35 -12.73
N ALA A 75 16.67 5.30 -13.41
CA ALA A 75 16.33 3.92 -13.09
C ALA A 75 16.83 3.51 -11.69
N LEU A 76 18.04 3.94 -11.32
CA LEU A 76 18.61 3.69 -10.00
C LEU A 76 17.80 4.40 -8.90
N ARG A 77 17.52 5.70 -9.09
CA ARG A 77 16.69 6.49 -8.16
C ARG A 77 15.31 5.87 -8.02
N PHE A 78 14.68 5.45 -9.11
CA PHE A 78 13.38 4.78 -9.09
C PHE A 78 13.41 3.51 -8.24
N ARG A 79 14.43 2.67 -8.43
CA ARG A 79 14.60 1.43 -7.67
C ARG A 79 14.73 1.70 -6.17
N GLU A 80 15.52 2.70 -5.79
CA GLU A 80 15.72 3.10 -4.39
C GLU A 80 14.41 3.61 -3.77
N ASP A 81 13.70 4.47 -4.49
CA ASP A 81 12.44 5.04 -4.05
C ASP A 81 11.35 3.96 -3.90
N VAL A 82 11.28 3.01 -4.83
CA VAL A 82 10.38 1.83 -4.73
C VAL A 82 10.74 0.96 -3.54
N ALA A 83 12.03 0.68 -3.32
CA ALA A 83 12.49 -0.13 -2.20
C ALA A 83 12.17 0.53 -0.85
N ALA A 84 12.29 1.86 -0.76
CA ALA A 84 12.01 2.62 0.44
C ALA A 84 10.50 2.70 0.75
N TRP A 85 9.64 2.85 -0.26
CA TRP A 85 8.24 3.27 -0.04
C TRP A 85 7.16 2.27 -0.45
N ILE A 86 7.46 1.35 -1.35
CA ILE A 86 6.46 0.45 -1.96
C ILE A 86 6.62 -1.00 -1.51
N TYR A 87 7.84 -1.42 -1.15
CA TYR A 87 8.12 -2.81 -0.81
C TYR A 87 7.72 -3.19 0.62
N THR A 88 7.50 -4.49 0.83
CA THR A 88 7.22 -5.07 2.15
C THR A 88 8.43 -5.04 3.06
N GLY A 89 8.23 -4.93 4.38
CA GLY A 89 9.31 -4.94 5.36
C GLY A 89 9.81 -3.55 5.77
N THR A 90 9.20 -2.50 5.23
CA THR A 90 9.41 -1.11 5.64
C THR A 90 8.31 -0.65 6.61
N LEU A 91 8.59 0.36 7.44
CA LEU A 91 7.57 1.01 8.28
C LEU A 91 6.77 2.03 7.45
N THR A 92 6.07 1.56 6.42
CA THR A 92 5.30 2.38 5.49
C THR A 92 3.84 1.91 5.41
N PRO A 93 2.91 2.79 5.00
CA PRO A 93 1.52 2.43 4.75
C PRO A 93 1.38 1.29 3.75
N THR A 94 2.15 1.30 2.67
CA THR A 94 2.16 0.26 1.64
C THR A 94 2.52 -1.10 2.23
N SER A 95 3.62 -1.17 3.00
CA SER A 95 4.07 -2.39 3.68
C SER A 95 3.04 -2.88 4.70
N THR A 96 2.39 -1.97 5.43
CA THR A 96 1.33 -2.31 6.40
C THR A 96 0.10 -2.90 5.71
N ILE A 97 -0.38 -2.29 4.61
CA ILE A 97 -1.50 -2.80 3.81
C ILE A 97 -1.17 -4.19 3.25
N ILE A 98 0.05 -4.38 2.73
CA ILE A 98 0.48 -5.70 2.26
C ILE A 98 0.54 -6.70 3.42
N GLY A 99 0.97 -6.29 4.61
CA GLY A 99 0.95 -7.10 5.83
C GLY A 99 -0.46 -7.56 6.20
N TRP A 100 -1.44 -6.66 6.19
CA TRP A 100 -2.86 -7.00 6.40
C TRP A 100 -3.37 -8.02 5.39
N MET A 101 -2.97 -7.88 4.12
CA MET A 101 -3.31 -8.84 3.05
C MET A 101 -2.57 -10.18 3.19
N ALA A 102 -1.33 -10.20 3.65
CA ALA A 102 -0.54 -11.41 3.84
C ALA A 102 -1.07 -12.25 5.01
N TYR A 103 -1.43 -11.58 6.12
CA TYR A 103 -2.11 -12.21 7.25
C TYR A 103 -3.41 -12.91 6.81
N ALA A 104 -4.19 -12.22 5.97
CA ALA A 104 -5.40 -12.78 5.38
C ALA A 104 -5.17 -14.04 4.53
N LYS A 105 -4.06 -14.10 3.78
CA LYS A 105 -3.67 -15.28 3.00
C LYS A 105 -3.30 -16.47 3.90
N GLY A 106 -2.67 -16.20 5.04
CA GLY A 106 -2.35 -17.21 6.05
C GLY A 106 -3.60 -17.88 6.62
N ILE A 107 -4.61 -17.08 6.98
CA ILE A 107 -5.90 -17.57 7.49
C ILE A 107 -6.59 -18.46 6.45
N ARG A 108 -6.66 -18.03 5.18
CA ARG A 108 -7.29 -18.83 4.12
C ARG A 108 -6.65 -20.22 3.96
N LYS A 109 -5.32 -20.35 4.11
CA LYS A 109 -4.65 -21.65 4.05
C LYS A 109 -5.04 -22.57 5.21
N THR A 110 -5.25 -22.02 6.40
CA THR A 110 -5.71 -22.80 7.57
C THR A 110 -7.19 -23.17 7.51
N THR A 111 -8.04 -22.32 6.90
CA THR A 111 -9.49 -22.56 6.83
C THR A 111 -9.90 -23.40 5.62
N ALA A 112 -9.18 -23.33 4.50
CA ALA A 112 -9.45 -24.12 3.27
C ALA A 112 -8.85 -25.54 3.29
N GLY A 113 -8.22 -25.95 4.38
CA GLY A 113 -7.69 -27.30 4.60
C GLY A 113 -8.69 -28.25 5.28
N ARG A 114 -10.00 -28.03 5.11
CA ARG A 114 -11.07 -28.89 5.63
C ARG A 114 -12.04 -29.25 4.52
#